data_AF-A0A7K0D8Y7-F1
#
_entry.id   AF-A0A7K0D8Y7-F1
#
_cell.length_a   1.000
_cell.length_b   1.000
_cell.length_c   1.000
_cell.angle_alpha   90.00
_cell.angle_beta   90.00
_cell.angle_gamma   90.00
#
_symmetry.space_group_name_H-M   'P 1'
#
loop_
_entity.id
_entity.type
_entity.pdbx_description
1 polymer ?
#
loop_
_entity_poly.entity_id
_entity_poly.type
_entity_poly.pdbx_seq_one_letter_code
_entity_poly.pdbx_strand_id
1 'polypeptide(L)'
;MPVERLTANLLGGLGPRPGSFGPDDPIELADLPETIPAEMFSTGFSESTRALIAAGPRTPRELIERSAGGSGHRLLVGAPDQVADDLQEWFEAGAADGFTIMPAETVVDLENFATGVVPILQQRGLFQREYRDRTLRARLGLPVRQRNPGAIAESA
;
A
#
# COMPACT_ATOMS: atom_id res chain seq x y z
N MET A 1 16.22 12.74 -6.13
CA MET A 1 16.09 12.44 -7.57
C MET A 1 15.50 13.66 -8.25
N PRO A 2 15.99 14.10 -9.42
CA PRO A 2 15.35 15.20 -10.18
C PRO A 2 13.90 14.84 -10.54
N VAL A 3 12.99 15.83 -10.45
CA VAL A 3 11.54 15.62 -10.64
C VAL A 3 11.22 15.17 -12.06
N GLU A 4 12.03 15.56 -13.04
CA GLU A 4 11.90 15.20 -14.44
C GLU A 4 12.11 13.69 -14.64
N ARG A 5 13.07 13.11 -13.92
CA ARG A 5 13.32 11.66 -13.97
C ARG A 5 12.21 10.85 -13.30
N LEU A 6 11.66 11.38 -12.20
CA LEU A 6 10.51 10.76 -11.52
C LEU A 6 9.25 10.85 -12.40
N THR A 7 9.06 11.97 -13.10
CA THR A 7 7.97 12.17 -14.07
C THR A 7 8.07 11.15 -15.21
N ALA A 8 9.25 11.00 -15.81
CA ALA A 8 9.45 10.01 -16.87
C ALA A 8 9.18 8.57 -16.41
N ASN A 9 9.60 8.20 -15.19
CA ASN A 9 9.34 6.88 -14.61
C ASN A 9 7.84 6.66 -14.34
N LEU A 10 7.15 7.64 -13.76
CA LEU A 10 5.71 7.57 -13.50
C LEU A 10 4.93 7.40 -14.81
N LEU A 11 5.17 8.27 -15.79
CA LEU A 11 4.47 8.25 -17.08
C LEU A 11 4.74 6.95 -17.85
N GLY A 12 5.98 6.45 -17.82
CA GLY A 12 6.34 5.18 -18.43
C GLY A 12 5.54 4.00 -17.90
N GLY A 13 5.12 4.03 -16.63
CA GLY A 13 4.27 3.00 -16.04
C GLY A 13 2.76 3.26 -16.16
N LEU A 14 2.33 4.50 -16.45
CA LEU A 14 0.90 4.83 -16.65
C LEU A 14 0.46 4.71 -18.11
N GLY A 15 1.39 4.68 -19.07
CA GLY A 15 1.10 4.49 -20.49
C GLY A 15 1.24 5.72 -21.42
N PRO A 16 1.15 6.99 -20.96
CA PRO A 16 1.44 8.14 -21.83
C PRO A 16 2.82 8.05 -22.48
N ARG A 17 2.94 8.58 -23.71
CA ARG A 17 4.22 8.54 -24.44
C ARG A 17 5.29 9.31 -23.66
N PRO A 18 6.55 8.83 -23.59
CA PRO A 18 7.63 9.58 -22.95
C PRO A 18 7.74 11.02 -23.50
N GLY A 19 7.78 12.01 -22.61
CA GLY A 19 7.89 13.42 -22.97
C GLY A 19 6.59 14.10 -23.43
N SER A 20 5.44 13.41 -23.36
CA SER A 20 4.13 14.02 -23.69
C SER A 20 3.64 15.01 -22.62
N PHE A 21 4.09 14.87 -21.39
CA PHE A 21 3.76 15.74 -20.26
C PHE A 21 5.02 16.10 -19.46
N GLY A 22 5.14 17.37 -19.09
CA GLY A 22 6.05 17.87 -18.07
C GLY A 22 5.52 17.65 -16.65
N PRO A 23 6.32 17.95 -15.62
CA PRO A 23 5.96 17.68 -14.22
C PRO A 23 4.69 18.43 -13.76
N ASP A 24 4.39 19.56 -14.40
CA ASP A 24 3.29 20.48 -14.04
C ASP A 24 2.16 20.48 -15.08
N ASP A 25 2.23 19.63 -16.10
CA ASP A 25 1.16 19.50 -17.10
C ASP A 25 0.06 18.59 -16.54
N PRO A 26 -1.21 19.02 -16.57
CA PRO A 26 -2.32 18.22 -16.05
C PRO A 26 -2.59 17.02 -16.95
N ILE A 27 -2.86 15.88 -16.32
CA ILE A 27 -3.28 14.62 -16.96
C ILE A 27 -4.75 14.40 -16.61
N GLU A 28 -5.54 14.09 -17.63
CA GLU A 28 -6.93 13.70 -17.51
C GLU A 28 -7.09 12.19 -17.75
N LEU A 29 -8.26 11.66 -17.41
CA LEU A 29 -8.56 10.23 -17.60
C LEU A 29 -8.48 9.82 -19.08
N ALA A 30 -8.80 10.73 -19.99
CA ALA A 30 -8.77 10.50 -21.43
C ALA A 30 -7.34 10.35 -22.00
N ASP A 31 -6.33 10.82 -21.26
CA ASP A 31 -4.92 10.70 -21.65
C ASP A 31 -4.32 9.34 -21.25
N LEU A 32 -5.06 8.55 -20.47
CA LEU A 32 -4.64 7.25 -19.98
C LEU A 32 -5.23 6.12 -20.83
N PRO A 33 -4.51 4.99 -20.97
CA PRO A 33 -5.11 3.78 -21.53
C PRO A 33 -6.27 3.29 -20.66
N GLU A 34 -7.21 2.56 -21.26
CA GLU A 34 -8.33 1.95 -20.52
C GLU A 34 -7.84 1.03 -19.39
N THR A 35 -6.76 0.29 -19.64
CA THR A 35 -6.09 -0.56 -18.67
C THR A 35 -4.60 -0.25 -18.65
N ILE A 36 -4.02 -0.11 -17.47
CA ILE A 36 -2.58 0.08 -17.30
C ILE A 36 -1.95 -1.31 -17.09
N PRO A 37 -1.07 -1.78 -17.99
CA PRO A 37 -0.41 -3.06 -17.83
C PRO A 37 0.39 -3.11 -16.51
N ALA A 38 0.24 -4.19 -15.74
CA ALA A 38 0.91 -4.39 -14.44
C ALA A 38 2.38 -4.82 -14.59
N GLU A 39 3.11 -4.19 -15.52
CA GLU A 39 4.48 -4.55 -15.88
C GLU A 39 5.49 -3.73 -15.07
N MET A 40 5.17 -2.46 -14.79
CA MET A 40 6.03 -1.54 -14.04
C MET A 40 5.54 -1.27 -12.61
N PHE A 41 4.22 -1.35 -12.39
CA PHE A 41 3.59 -1.16 -11.08
C PHE A 41 2.60 -2.29 -10.78
N SER A 42 2.22 -2.43 -9.51
CA SER A 42 1.15 -3.36 -9.12
C SER A 42 -0.19 -2.88 -9.68
N THR A 43 -1.10 -3.82 -9.94
CA THR A 43 -2.47 -3.48 -10.38
C THR A 43 -3.15 -2.49 -9.44
N GLY A 44 -2.99 -2.66 -8.11
CA GLY A 44 -3.57 -1.75 -7.13
C GLY A 44 -3.01 -0.32 -7.21
N PHE A 45 -1.72 -0.17 -7.48
CA PHE A 45 -1.13 1.15 -7.69
C PHE A 45 -1.70 1.83 -8.94
N SER A 46 -1.77 1.09 -10.05
CA SER A 46 -2.25 1.62 -11.33
C SER A 46 -3.73 2.02 -11.24
N GLU A 47 -4.58 1.17 -10.69
CA GLU A 47 -6.02 1.45 -10.52
C GLU A 47 -6.26 2.61 -9.56
N SER A 48 -5.53 2.68 -8.43
CA SER A 48 -5.69 3.80 -7.49
C SER A 48 -5.23 5.13 -8.10
N THR A 49 -4.16 5.14 -8.89
CA THR A 49 -3.68 6.34 -9.60
C THR A 49 -4.68 6.79 -10.66
N ARG A 50 -5.23 5.86 -11.43
CA ARG A 50 -6.30 6.13 -12.41
C ARG A 50 -7.55 6.70 -11.74
N ALA A 51 -7.95 6.15 -10.59
CA ALA A 51 -9.10 6.64 -9.82
C ALA A 51 -8.90 8.08 -9.31
N LEU A 52 -7.68 8.43 -8.89
CA LEU A 52 -7.37 9.81 -8.47
C LEU A 52 -7.47 10.82 -9.62
N ILE A 53 -7.01 10.44 -10.82
CA ILE A 53 -7.10 11.25 -12.03
C ILE A 53 -8.56 11.35 -12.50
N ALA A 54 -9.34 10.28 -12.34
CA ALA A 54 -10.77 10.29 -12.64
C ALA A 54 -11.58 11.20 -11.69
N ALA A 55 -11.14 11.36 -10.44
CA ALA A 55 -11.75 12.29 -9.48
C ALA A 55 -11.44 13.77 -9.79
N GLY A 56 -10.38 14.04 -10.55
CA GLY A 56 -10.03 15.36 -11.06
C GLY A 56 -8.63 15.38 -11.70
N PRO A 57 -8.37 16.28 -12.68
CA PRO A 57 -7.07 16.36 -13.34
C PRO A 57 -5.92 16.50 -12.34
N ARG A 58 -4.80 15.82 -12.60
CA ARG A 58 -3.60 15.81 -11.73
C ARG A 58 -2.33 16.04 -12.51
N THR A 59 -1.35 16.71 -11.93
CA THR A 59 -0.01 16.81 -12.52
C THR A 59 0.86 15.63 -12.08
N PRO A 60 1.87 15.22 -12.87
CA PRO A 60 2.85 14.25 -12.43
C PRO A 60 3.51 14.61 -11.10
N ARG A 61 3.81 15.89 -10.86
CA ARG A 61 4.39 16.36 -9.60
C ARG A 61 3.48 16.04 -8.41
N GLU A 62 2.19 16.35 -8.50
CA GLU A 62 1.23 16.05 -7.43
C GLU A 62 1.15 14.54 -7.15
N LEU A 63 1.13 13.72 -8.20
CA LEU A 63 1.09 12.26 -8.07
C LEU A 63 2.37 11.72 -7.44
N ILE A 64 3.54 12.25 -7.82
CA ILE A 64 4.84 11.91 -7.24
C ILE A 64 4.89 12.30 -5.77
N GLU A 65 4.52 13.53 -5.41
CA GLU A 65 4.55 14.03 -4.03
C GLU A 65 3.59 13.26 -3.13
N ARG A 66 2.38 12.97 -3.61
CA ARG A 66 1.41 12.13 -2.90
C ARG A 66 1.90 10.70 -2.72
N SER A 67 2.61 10.17 -3.72
CA SER A 67 3.21 8.84 -3.63
C SER A 67 4.49 8.83 -2.79
N ALA A 68 5.20 9.94 -2.65
CA ALA A 68 6.47 10.00 -1.92
C ALA A 68 6.32 9.67 -0.42
N GLY A 69 5.13 9.89 0.16
CA GLY A 69 4.84 9.54 1.55
C GLY A 69 4.55 8.05 1.81
N GLY A 70 4.44 7.22 0.77
CA GLY A 70 4.06 5.81 0.97
C GLY A 70 4.15 4.91 -0.25
N SER A 71 4.84 5.28 -1.33
CA SER A 71 4.96 4.51 -2.58
C SER A 71 3.61 4.03 -3.15
N GLY A 72 2.54 4.83 -3.00
CA GLY A 72 1.18 4.48 -3.42
C GLY A 72 0.38 3.62 -2.43
N HIS A 73 0.96 3.31 -1.26
CA HIS A 73 0.22 2.79 -0.12
C HIS A 73 -0.63 3.89 0.54
N ARG A 74 -1.61 3.47 1.35
CA ARG A 74 -2.50 4.37 2.07
C ARG A 74 -1.69 5.19 3.08
N LEU A 75 -1.62 6.51 2.88
CA LEU A 75 -1.04 7.44 3.85
C LEU A 75 -2.11 7.83 4.87
N LEU A 76 -1.83 7.56 6.14
CA LEU A 76 -2.68 7.88 7.27
C LEU A 76 -1.93 8.84 8.20
N VAL A 77 -2.49 10.03 8.38
CA VAL A 77 -1.95 11.07 9.27
C VAL A 77 -3.09 11.56 10.15
N GLY A 78 -2.96 11.40 11.46
CA GLY A 78 -4.01 11.78 12.40
C GLY A 78 -3.69 11.35 13.83
N ALA A 79 -4.64 11.62 14.72
CA ALA A 79 -4.59 11.15 16.10
C ALA A 79 -4.81 9.62 16.17
N PRO A 80 -4.40 8.95 17.26
CA PRO A 80 -4.46 7.50 17.35
C PRO A 80 -5.87 6.89 17.17
N ASP A 81 -6.91 7.59 17.63
CA ASP A 81 -8.31 7.22 17.44
C ASP A 81 -8.72 7.30 15.96
N GLN A 82 -8.33 8.35 15.24
CA GLN A 82 -8.60 8.48 13.81
C GLN A 82 -7.93 7.36 13.00
N VAL A 83 -6.70 6.99 13.35
CA VAL A 83 -6.01 5.87 12.69
C VAL A 83 -6.69 4.55 13.02
N ALA A 84 -7.11 4.33 14.28
CA ALA A 84 -7.83 3.12 14.67
C ALA A 84 -9.20 3.00 13.97
N ASP A 85 -9.93 4.11 13.82
CA ASP A 85 -11.20 4.18 13.11
C ASP A 85 -11.04 3.78 11.64
N ASP A 86 -10.01 4.29 10.96
CA ASP A 86 -9.72 3.95 9.58
C ASP A 86 -9.39 2.45 9.39
N LEU A 87 -8.52 1.90 10.25
CA LEU A 87 -8.17 0.48 10.19
C LEU A 87 -9.38 -0.42 10.48
N GLN A 88 -10.25 0.00 11.40
CA GLN A 88 -11.49 -0.71 11.70
C GLN A 88 -12.45 -0.68 10.51
N GLU A 89 -12.66 0.48 9.88
CA GLU A 89 -13.55 0.61 8.72
C GLU A 89 -13.14 -0.38 7.61
N TRP A 90 -11.85 -0.45 7.30
CA TRP A 90 -11.33 -1.36 6.28
C TRP A 90 -11.48 -2.84 6.66
N PHE A 91 -11.22 -3.17 7.92
CA PHE A 91 -11.36 -4.55 8.41
C PHE A 91 -12.84 -4.99 8.38
N GLU A 92 -13.75 -4.17 8.89
CA GLU A 92 -15.18 -4.47 8.94
C GLU A 92 -15.83 -4.49 7.55
N ALA A 93 -15.30 -3.72 6.59
CA ALA A 93 -15.67 -3.80 5.18
C ALA A 93 -15.17 -5.07 4.48
N GLY A 94 -14.37 -5.91 5.15
CA GLY A 94 -13.74 -7.10 4.55
C GLY A 94 -12.67 -6.77 3.51
N ALA A 95 -12.12 -5.56 3.53
CA ALA A 95 -11.10 -5.11 2.58
C ALA A 95 -9.71 -5.69 2.90
N ALA A 96 -9.46 -6.07 4.16
CA ALA A 96 -8.22 -6.69 4.61
C ALA A 96 -8.40 -7.52 5.90
N ASP A 97 -7.66 -8.61 6.03
CA ASP A 97 -7.56 -9.40 7.28
C ASP A 97 -6.51 -8.83 8.26
N GLY A 98 -5.68 -7.90 7.79
CA GLY A 98 -4.60 -7.28 8.55
C GLY A 98 -3.79 -6.31 7.70
N PHE A 99 -2.91 -5.55 8.35
CA PHE A 99 -2.20 -4.44 7.72
C PHE A 99 -0.68 -4.54 7.92
N THR A 100 0.07 -4.18 6.89
CA THR A 100 1.50 -3.91 7.00
C THR A 100 1.68 -2.44 7.31
N ILE A 101 2.20 -2.13 8.50
CA ILE A 101 2.49 -0.75 8.89
C ILE A 101 3.88 -0.36 8.38
N MET A 102 3.95 0.75 7.65
CA MET A 102 5.20 1.35 7.17
C MET A 102 5.36 2.72 7.82
N PRO A 103 6.10 2.81 8.94
CA PRO A 103 6.30 4.08 9.61
C PRO A 103 7.22 5.00 8.79
N ALA A 104 7.01 6.32 8.87
CA ALA A 104 7.86 7.28 8.16
C ALA A 104 9.22 7.43 8.85
N GLU A 105 9.21 7.47 10.18
CA GLU A 105 10.40 7.31 11.03
C GLU A 105 10.19 6.11 11.96
N THR A 106 10.90 5.02 11.71
CA THR A 106 10.66 3.73 12.37
C THR A 106 10.75 3.82 13.88
N VAL A 107 11.72 4.56 14.42
CA VAL A 107 11.94 4.62 15.87
C VAL A 107 10.79 5.36 16.58
N VAL A 108 10.28 6.42 15.97
CA VAL A 108 9.26 7.30 16.57
C VAL A 108 7.86 6.77 16.30
N ASP A 109 7.56 6.47 15.05
CA ASP A 109 6.20 6.19 14.62
C ASP A 109 5.74 4.80 15.02
N LEU A 110 6.66 3.82 15.12
CA LEU A 110 6.31 2.50 15.62
C LEU A 110 5.92 2.54 17.10
N GLU A 111 6.64 3.34 17.91
CA GLU A 111 6.30 3.53 19.31
C GLU A 111 4.97 4.28 19.46
N ASN A 112 4.75 5.34 18.69
CA ASN A 112 3.48 6.08 18.66
C ASN A 112 2.31 5.16 18.28
N PHE A 113 2.49 4.29 17.28
CA PHE A 113 1.46 3.34 16.87
C PHE A 113 1.20 2.29 17.96
N ALA A 114 2.25 1.71 18.54
CA ALA A 114 2.15 0.66 19.55
C ALA A 114 1.56 1.17 20.87
N THR A 115 1.79 2.42 21.23
CA THR A 115 1.31 3.02 22.49
C THR A 115 -0.01 3.79 22.33
N GLY A 116 -0.27 4.33 21.15
CA GLY A 116 -1.50 5.08 20.86
C GLY A 116 -2.60 4.23 20.23
N VAL A 117 -2.31 3.54 19.12
CA VAL A 117 -3.31 2.88 18.27
C VAL A 117 -3.64 1.47 18.76
N VAL A 118 -2.61 0.67 19.06
CA VAL A 118 -2.80 -0.75 19.46
C VAL A 118 -3.72 -0.91 20.67
N PRO A 119 -3.63 -0.10 21.75
CA PRO A 119 -4.54 -0.22 22.89
C PRO A 119 -6.00 0.03 22.51
N ILE A 120 -6.27 0.97 21.59
CA ILE A 120 -7.62 1.24 21.09
C ILE A 120 -8.16 0.02 20.35
N LEU A 121 -7.37 -0.55 19.43
CA LEU A 121 -7.76 -1.76 18.71
C LEU A 121 -7.99 -2.96 19.65
N GLN A 122 -7.18 -3.10 20.70
CA GLN A 122 -7.37 -4.13 21.74
C GLN A 122 -8.62 -3.90 22.61
N GLN A 123 -9.00 -2.65 22.87
CA GLN A 123 -10.26 -2.32 23.56
C GLN A 123 -11.47 -2.68 22.70
N ARG A 124 -11.36 -2.47 21.38
CA ARG A 124 -12.39 -2.79 20.39
C ARG A 124 -12.45 -4.28 20.01
N GLY A 125 -11.52 -5.10 20.49
CA GLY A 125 -11.46 -6.52 20.15
C GLY A 125 -10.90 -6.81 18.75
N LEU A 126 -10.29 -5.83 18.10
CA LEU A 126 -9.71 -5.91 16.75
C LEU A 126 -8.23 -6.31 16.76
N PHE A 127 -7.59 -6.33 17.93
CA PHE A 127 -6.21 -6.77 18.08
C PHE A 127 -6.03 -7.65 19.32
N GLN A 128 -5.17 -8.67 19.19
CA GLN A 128 -4.88 -9.60 20.26
C GLN A 128 -4.14 -8.92 21.43
N ARG A 129 -4.40 -9.41 22.66
CA ARG A 129 -3.71 -8.93 23.87
C ARG A 129 -2.51 -9.80 24.25
N GLU A 130 -2.53 -11.07 23.85
CA GLU A 130 -1.50 -12.05 24.18
C GLU A 130 -1.31 -13.02 23.02
N TYR A 131 -0.08 -13.47 22.81
CA TYR A 131 0.23 -14.52 21.85
C TYR A 131 0.15 -15.90 22.51
N ARG A 132 -0.85 -16.69 22.17
CA ARG A 132 -1.02 -18.05 22.71
C ARG A 132 -0.19 -19.08 21.94
N ASP A 133 -0.11 -18.92 20.63
CA ASP A 133 0.57 -19.88 19.77
C ASP A 133 2.07 -19.62 19.65
N ARG A 134 2.83 -20.73 19.57
CA ARG A 134 4.30 -20.70 19.51
C ARG A 134 4.87 -20.45 18.12
N THR A 135 4.08 -20.60 17.07
CA THR A 135 4.54 -20.43 15.68
C THR A 135 3.72 -19.38 14.97
N LEU A 136 4.35 -18.64 14.05
CA LEU A 136 3.66 -17.63 13.22
C LEU A 136 2.50 -18.25 12.44
N ARG A 137 2.69 -19.46 11.91
CA ARG A 137 1.63 -20.19 11.17
C ARG A 137 0.37 -20.37 12.02
N ALA A 138 0.53 -20.86 13.26
CA ALA A 138 -0.58 -21.09 14.16
C ALA A 138 -1.26 -19.77 14.57
N ARG A 139 -0.48 -18.70 14.81
CA ARG A 139 -1.01 -17.35 15.07
C ARG A 139 -1.87 -16.80 13.93
N LEU A 140 -1.56 -17.17 12.69
CA LEU A 140 -2.32 -16.79 11.50
C LEU A 140 -3.46 -17.77 11.17
N GLY A 141 -3.71 -18.79 11.99
CA GLY A 141 -4.75 -19.81 11.73
C GLY A 141 -4.48 -20.68 10.50
N LEU A 142 -3.23 -20.74 10.02
CA LEU A 142 -2.90 -21.42 8.76
C LEU A 142 -2.67 -22.92 8.97
N PRO A 143 -3.13 -23.79 8.04
CA PRO A 143 -2.94 -25.22 8.15
C PRO A 143 -1.46 -25.62 8.00
N VAL A 144 -1.05 -26.68 8.69
CA VAL A 144 0.27 -27.28 8.49
C VAL A 144 0.29 -27.96 7.12
N ARG A 145 1.01 -27.38 6.15
CA ARG A 145 1.31 -28.09 4.91
C ARG A 145 2.19 -29.29 5.22
N GLN A 146 1.72 -30.48 4.88
CA GLN A 146 2.57 -31.66 4.85
C GLN A 146 3.66 -31.44 3.80
N ARG A 147 4.92 -31.66 4.20
CA ARG A 147 6.07 -31.52 3.30
C ARG A 147 5.90 -32.53 2.17
N ASN A 148 5.91 -32.07 0.91
CA ASN A 148 5.83 -32.96 -0.23
C ASN A 148 7.19 -33.66 -0.40
N PRO A 149 7.31 -35.00 -0.23
CA PRO A 149 8.61 -35.68 -0.23
C PRO A 149 9.35 -35.61 -1.58
N GLY A 150 8.64 -35.30 -2.68
CA GLY A 150 9.19 -35.30 -4.04
C GLY A 150 9.85 -34.01 -4.52
N ALA A 151 9.97 -32.96 -3.69
CA ALA A 151 10.52 -31.66 -4.13
C ALA A 151 12.05 -31.55 -4.06
N ILE A 152 12.74 -32.63 -3.67
CA ILE A 152 14.21 -32.73 -3.62
C ILE A 152 14.62 -34.10 -4.17
N ALA A 153 14.43 -34.31 -5.46
CA ALA A 153 15.11 -35.36 -6.20
C ALA A 153 15.50 -34.82 -7.59
N GLU A 154 16.77 -35.06 -7.94
CA GLU A 154 17.41 -34.90 -9.25
C GLU A 154 17.85 -33.49 -9.68
N SER A 155 19.03 -33.11 -9.20
CA SER A 155 20.10 -32.60 -10.08
C SER A 155 21.44 -33.03 -9.51
N ALA A 156 21.91 -34.20 -9.92
CA ALA A 156 23.28 -34.66 -9.76
C ALA A 156 23.72 -35.32 -11.06
#